data_AF-A0A9D3Y6M2-F1
#
_entry.id   AF-A0A9D3Y6M2-F1
#
_cell.length_a   1.000
_cell.length_b   1.000
_cell.length_c   1.000
_cell.angle_alpha   90.00
_cell.angle_beta   90.00
_cell.angle_gamma   90.00
#
_symmetry.space_group_name_H-M   'P 1'
#
loop_
_entity.id
_entity.type
_entity.pdbx_description
1 polymer ?
#
loop_
_entity_poly.entity_id
_entity_poly.type
_entity_poly.pdbx_seq_one_letter_code
_entity_poly.pdbx_strand_id
1 'polypeptide(L)'
;MGSTLMRTRAIDLERQRDELHEDFTYLQSHSMRNNLVFTNIADDNSSGNETAEVTEQKLWEHMQTALKLSKDITDSIRFERVNRSPGYPITG
;
A
#
# COMPACT_ATOMS: atom_id res chain seq x y z
N MET A 1 -21.77 -34.84 -26.43
CA MET A 1 -20.75 -35.10 -25.39
C MET A 1 -19.74 -33.96 -25.22
N GLY A 2 -19.33 -33.22 -26.27
CA GLY A 2 -18.35 -32.12 -26.13
C GLY A 2 -18.82 -30.88 -25.34
N SER A 3 -20.10 -30.50 -25.43
CA SER A 3 -20.64 -29.31 -24.73
C SER A 3 -20.63 -29.45 -23.20
N THR A 4 -20.96 -30.62 -22.67
CA THR A 4 -20.93 -30.90 -21.24
C THR A 4 -19.52 -30.84 -20.68
N LEU A 5 -18.53 -31.39 -21.40
CA LEU A 5 -17.13 -31.36 -21.01
C LEU A 5 -16.57 -29.92 -20.97
N MET A 6 -16.95 -29.10 -21.95
CA MET A 6 -16.57 -27.67 -21.98
C MET A 6 -17.19 -26.90 -20.83
N ARG A 7 -18.44 -27.21 -20.46
CA ARG A 7 -19.12 -26.57 -19.33
C ARG A 7 -18.48 -26.94 -17.99
N THR A 8 -18.13 -28.21 -17.79
CA THR A 8 -17.40 -28.64 -16.58
C THR A 8 -16.04 -27.95 -16.48
N ARG A 9 -15.29 -27.88 -17.60
CA ARG A 9 -14.00 -27.18 -17.63
C ARG A 9 -14.13 -25.69 -17.34
N ALA A 10 -15.20 -25.04 -17.83
CA ALA A 10 -15.45 -23.62 -17.53
C ALA A 10 -15.69 -23.39 -16.03
N ILE A 11 -16.48 -24.26 -15.39
CA ILE A 11 -16.75 -24.20 -13.94
C ILE A 11 -15.46 -24.42 -13.14
N ASP A 12 -14.63 -25.39 -13.54
CA ASP A 12 -13.35 -25.65 -12.86
C ASP A 12 -12.38 -24.45 -12.98
N LEU A 13 -12.37 -23.78 -14.14
CA LEU A 13 -11.56 -22.59 -14.36
C LEU A 13 -12.08 -21.37 -13.57
N GLU A 14 -13.39 -21.20 -13.47
CA GLU A 14 -14.01 -20.16 -12.63
C GLU A 14 -13.64 -20.38 -11.16
N ARG A 15 -13.72 -21.63 -10.68
CA ARG A 15 -13.33 -21.97 -9.31
C ARG A 15 -11.84 -21.66 -9.05
N GLN A 16 -10.95 -22.07 -9.95
CA GLN A 16 -9.52 -21.81 -9.82
C GLN A 16 -9.20 -20.30 -9.84
N ARG A 17 -9.92 -19.52 -10.66
CA ARG A 17 -9.80 -18.06 -10.67
C ARG A 17 -10.21 -17.48 -9.32
N ASP A 18 -11.32 -17.95 -8.76
CA ASP A 18 -11.84 -17.44 -7.49
C ASP A 18 -10.91 -17.79 -6.33
N GLU A 19 -10.43 -19.04 -6.27
CA GLU A 19 -9.40 -19.47 -5.31
C GLU A 19 -8.14 -18.60 -5.42
N LEU A 20 -7.65 -18.35 -6.65
CA LEU A 20 -6.47 -17.52 -6.88
C LEU A 20 -6.71 -16.06 -6.47
N HIS A 21 -7.91 -15.54 -6.67
CA HIS A 21 -8.27 -14.18 -6.29
C HIS A 21 -8.32 -14.03 -4.76
N GLU A 22 -8.88 -15.02 -4.06
CA GLU A 22 -8.90 -15.07 -2.59
C GLU A 22 -7.47 -15.13 -2.03
N ASP A 23 -6.63 -16.02 -2.55
CA ASP A 23 -5.22 -16.14 -2.14
C ASP A 23 -4.44 -14.85 -2.38
N PHE A 24 -4.64 -14.22 -3.55
CA PHE A 24 -4.01 -12.94 -3.87
C PHE A 24 -4.44 -11.85 -2.89
N THR A 25 -5.74 -11.74 -2.62
CA THR A 25 -6.29 -10.75 -1.68
C THR A 25 -5.75 -10.98 -0.27
N TYR A 26 -5.68 -12.24 0.16
CA TYR A 26 -5.11 -12.61 1.45
C TYR A 26 -3.65 -12.17 1.55
N LEU A 27 -2.82 -12.54 0.57
CA LEU A 27 -1.40 -12.18 0.55
C LEU A 27 -1.18 -10.67 0.51
N GLN A 28 -1.98 -9.95 -0.30
CA GLN A 28 -1.92 -8.50 -0.38
C GLN A 28 -2.26 -7.85 0.97
N SER A 29 -3.34 -8.30 1.63
CA SER A 29 -3.73 -7.79 2.95
C SER A 29 -2.66 -8.06 4.01
N HIS A 30 -2.04 -9.25 3.97
CA HIS A 30 -0.98 -9.62 4.90
C HIS A 30 0.29 -8.78 4.67
N SER A 31 0.66 -8.56 3.41
CA SER A 31 1.83 -7.76 3.05
C SER A 31 1.66 -6.28 3.38
N MET A 32 0.44 -5.74 3.34
CA MET A 32 0.18 -4.33 3.63
C MET A 32 -0.15 -4.06 5.09
N ARG A 33 -0.32 -5.10 5.92
CA ARG A 33 -0.79 -4.97 7.31
C ARG A 33 0.03 -4.02 8.18
N ASN A 34 1.34 -3.95 7.93
CA ASN A 34 2.26 -3.11 8.69
C ASN A 34 2.50 -1.74 8.03
N ASN A 35 1.88 -1.47 6.89
CA ASN A 35 2.03 -0.20 6.20
C ASN A 35 1.18 0.86 6.90
N LEU A 36 1.81 2.00 7.22
CA LEU A 36 1.11 3.16 7.73
C LEU A 36 0.87 4.14 6.57
N VAL A 37 -0.33 4.73 6.56
CA VAL A 37 -0.69 5.76 5.59
C VAL A 37 -0.81 7.09 6.32
N PHE A 38 0.04 8.04 5.93
CA PHE A 38 -0.01 9.40 6.41
C PHE A 38 -0.65 10.28 5.34
N THR A 39 -1.60 11.12 5.73
CA THR A 39 -2.34 11.99 4.82
C THR A 39 -2.07 13.45 5.15
N ASN A 40 -2.37 14.35 4.20
CA ASN A 40 -2.23 15.79 4.37
C ASN A 40 -0.78 16.27 4.63
N ILE A 41 0.21 15.57 4.11
CA ILE A 41 1.61 16.02 4.07
C ILE A 41 1.83 16.76 2.76
N ALA A 42 2.20 18.04 2.82
CA ALA A 42 2.39 18.86 1.63
C ALA A 42 3.46 18.26 0.68
N ASP A 43 3.14 18.24 -0.61
CA ASP A 43 4.09 17.87 -1.66
C ASP A 43 5.09 19.01 -1.89
N ASP A 44 6.29 18.69 -2.36
CA ASP A 44 7.25 19.73 -2.74
C ASP A 44 6.87 20.22 -4.13
N ASN A 45 6.02 21.24 -4.18
CA ASN A 45 5.58 21.86 -5.43
C ASN A 45 6.75 22.50 -6.21
N SER A 46 7.96 22.54 -5.65
CA SER A 46 9.13 23.23 -6.21
C SER A 46 9.94 22.37 -7.18
N SER A 47 9.80 21.05 -7.15
CA SER A 47 10.54 20.15 -8.04
C SER A 47 9.71 18.89 -8.26
N GLY A 48 9.33 18.61 -9.51
CA GLY A 48 8.55 17.42 -9.88
C GLY A 48 9.24 16.06 -9.63
N ASN A 49 10.34 16.06 -8.87
CA ASN A 49 11.12 14.91 -8.43
C ASN A 49 11.36 15.00 -6.91
N GLU A 50 10.33 14.82 -6.09
CA GLU A 50 10.54 14.56 -4.66
C GLU A 50 11.26 13.20 -4.53
N THR A 51 12.47 13.19 -3.99
CA THR A 51 13.22 11.95 -3.77
C THR A 51 12.72 11.24 -2.50
N ALA A 52 13.05 9.96 -2.35
CA ALA A 52 12.65 9.18 -1.18
C ALA A 52 13.14 9.80 0.13
N GLU A 53 14.35 10.36 0.13
CA GLU A 53 14.95 11.03 1.30
C GLU A 53 14.15 12.29 1.69
N VAL A 54 13.69 13.07 0.72
CA VAL A 54 12.88 14.27 0.97
C VAL A 54 11.50 13.88 1.52
N THR A 55 10.87 12.85 0.96
CA THR A 55 9.59 12.34 1.47
C THR A 55 9.72 11.84 2.91
N GLU A 56 10.79 11.12 3.22
CA GLU A 56 11.07 10.63 4.57
C GLU A 56 11.29 11.78 5.55
N GLN A 57 12.10 12.79 5.18
CA GLN A 57 12.31 13.97 6.03
C GLN A 57 10.99 14.67 6.37
N LYS A 58 10.14 14.90 5.37
CA LYS A 58 8.82 15.52 5.57
C LYS A 58 7.91 14.71 6.46
N LEU A 59 7.96 13.38 6.37
CA LEU A 59 7.23 12.50 7.27
C LEU A 59 7.69 12.72 8.72
N TRP A 60 9.00 12.76 8.97
CA TRP A 60 9.53 12.99 10.31
C TRP A 60 9.14 14.36 10.87
N GLU A 61 9.24 15.41 10.06
CA GLU A 61 8.79 16.76 10.41
C GLU A 61 7.28 16.77 10.73
N HIS A 62 6.46 16.08 9.93
CA HIS A 62 5.02 15.97 10.17
C HIS A 62 4.72 15.23 11.49
N MET A 63 5.43 14.15 11.78
CA MET A 63 5.27 13.40 13.03
C MET A 63 5.60 14.25 14.26
N GLN A 64 6.63 15.08 14.20
CA GLN A 64 7.00 15.96 15.32
C GLN A 64 6.06 17.17 15.45
N THR A 65 5.66 17.78 14.33
CA THR A 65 4.90 19.04 14.35
C THR A 65 3.39 18.82 14.45
N ALA A 66 2.81 17.97 13.59
CA ALA A 66 1.38 17.74 13.52
C ALA A 66 0.91 16.71 14.56
N LEU A 67 1.64 15.61 14.70
CA LEU A 67 1.31 14.55 15.66
C LEU A 67 1.88 14.81 17.07
N LYS A 68 2.73 15.84 17.23
CA LYS A 68 3.35 16.24 18.50
C LYS A 68 4.14 15.11 19.17
N LEU A 69 4.72 14.22 18.39
CA LEU A 69 5.59 13.16 18.90
C LEU A 69 6.92 13.75 19.36
N SER A 70 7.44 13.28 20.50
CA SER A 70 8.77 13.69 20.95
C SER A 70 9.84 13.12 20.01
N LYS A 71 10.95 13.85 19.89
CA LYS A 71 12.07 13.43 19.05
C LYS A 71 12.58 12.03 19.42
N ASP A 72 12.65 11.72 20.70
CA ASP A 72 13.07 10.41 21.19
C ASP A 72 12.17 9.27 20.68
N ILE A 73 10.86 9.52 20.57
CA ILE A 73 9.92 8.54 20.02
C ILE A 73 10.10 8.43 18.51
N THR A 74 10.20 9.55 17.78
CA THR A 74 10.39 9.50 16.32
C THR A 74 11.70 8.83 15.93
N ASP A 75 12.78 9.09 16.67
CA ASP A 75 14.10 8.50 16.42
C ASP A 75 14.14 6.98 16.71
N SER A 76 13.20 6.48 17.50
CA SER A 76 13.04 5.04 17.78
C SER A 76 12.27 4.29 16.69
N ILE A 77 11.51 5.01 15.85
CA ILE A 77 10.70 4.41 14.78
C ILE A 77 11.58 4.15 13.56
N ARG A 78 11.45 2.96 12.98
CA ARG A 78 12.16 2.58 11.75
C ARG A 78 11.15 2.13 10.70
N PHE A 79 11.20 2.78 9.54
CA PHE A 79 10.46 2.35 8.36
C PHE A 79 11.38 1.59 7.42
N GLU A 80 10.90 0.47 6.86
CA GLU A 80 11.65 -0.24 5.82
C GLU A 80 11.67 0.56 4.52
N ARG A 81 10.57 1.24 4.19
CA ARG A 81 10.45 2.08 3.01
C ARG A 81 9.40 3.17 3.22
N VAL A 82 9.69 4.38 2.75
CA VAL A 82 8.76 5.51 2.73
C VAL A 82 8.64 6.01 1.30
N ASN A 83 7.42 6.14 0.79
CA ASN A 83 7.18 6.72 -0.53
C ASN A 83 5.81 7.43 -0.53
N ARG A 84 5.62 8.35 -1.49
CA ARG A 84 4.29 8.86 -1.81
C ARG A 84 3.45 7.76 -2.46
N SER A 85 2.19 7.65 -2.05
CA SER A 85 1.23 6.84 -2.80
C SER A 85 1.01 7.50 -4.17
N PRO A 86 1.11 6.77 -5.29
CA PRO A 86 0.64 7.31 -6.57
C PRO A 86 -0.83 7.70 -6.40
N GLY A 87 -1.20 8.91 -6.80
CA GLY A 87 -2.46 9.60 -6.44
C GLY A 87 -3.79 8.95 -6.90
N TYR A 88 -3.84 7.64 -7.08
CA TYR A 88 -5.09 6.90 -7.19
C TYR A 88 -5.61 6.59 -5.78
N PRO A 89 -6.90 6.83 -5.52
CA PRO A 89 -7.50 6.49 -4.24
C PRO A 89 -7.31 5.00 -3.99
N ILE A 90 -6.86 4.65 -2.78
CA ILE A 90 -6.93 3.29 -2.26
C ILE A 90 -8.42 3.02 -2.04
N THR A 91 -9.15 2.65 -3.09
CA THR A 91 -10.54 2.19 -2.97
C THR A 91 -10.50 0.84 -2.28
N GLY A 92 -10.87 0.83 -1.00
CA GLY A 92 -11.17 -0.38 -0.26
C GLY A 92 -12.46 -1.06 -0.74
#